data_AF-A0A4Q3KQI6-F1
#
_entry.id   AF-A0A4Q3KQI6-F1
#
_cell.length_a   1.000
_cell.length_b   1.000
_cell.length_c   1.000
_cell.angle_alpha   90.00
_cell.angle_beta   90.00
_cell.angle_gamma   90.00
#
_symmetry.space_group_name_H-M   'P 1'
#
loop_
_entity.id
_entity.type
_entity.pdbx_description
1 polymer ?
#
loop_
_entity_poly.entity_id
_entity_poly.type
_entity_poly.pdbx_seq_one_letter_code
_entity_poly.pdbx_strand_id
1 'polypeptide(L)'
;MHVTAPTVAACAGIVVFFLVAWLAGESRRKLRIRPIASALLVQVLLTVLLLRVGVARQAFLWLGSGISALRQATLAGTSFVFGYVGGGDPPFVPKAGGNLFVFGLQALPMVIVVSSLSMLFFHWGLLPALVRLTSVGLRRSLRMGGALGVCAAAKAFLGQTEAPLLIRPYLGKLSRSELFSVMTMGMATTSASIMVIYSTILE
;
A
#
# COMPACT_ATOMS: atom_id res chain seq x y z
N MET A 1 18.33 -16.92 -25.62
CA MET A 1 19.45 -16.87 -24.66
C MET A 1 19.67 -15.49 -24.01
N HIS A 2 18.76 -14.51 -24.11
CA HIS A 2 18.95 -13.13 -23.58
C HIS A 2 18.37 -12.85 -22.18
N VAL A 3 17.89 -13.88 -21.46
CA VAL A 3 17.22 -13.69 -20.15
C VAL A 3 18.19 -13.67 -18.97
N THR A 4 19.44 -14.12 -19.14
CA THR A 4 20.38 -14.35 -18.03
C THR A 4 20.97 -13.07 -17.43
N ALA A 5 21.26 -12.05 -18.24
CA ALA A 5 21.83 -10.78 -17.76
C ALA A 5 20.92 -10.00 -16.79
N PRO A 6 19.62 -9.75 -17.09
CA PRO A 6 18.76 -8.99 -16.19
C PRO A 6 18.41 -9.75 -14.90
N THR A 7 18.27 -11.07 -14.95
CA THR A 7 17.98 -11.87 -13.74
C THR A 7 19.18 -11.91 -12.79
N VAL A 8 20.40 -11.99 -13.32
CA VAL A 8 21.62 -11.95 -12.50
C VAL A 8 21.77 -10.58 -11.81
N ALA A 9 21.50 -9.49 -12.53
CA ALA A 9 21.51 -8.15 -11.95
C ALA A 9 20.46 -7.98 -10.83
N ALA A 10 19.25 -8.51 -11.02
CA ALA A 10 18.20 -8.48 -10.01
C ALA A 10 18.58 -9.27 -8.74
N CYS A 11 19.14 -10.48 -8.90
CA CYS A 11 19.63 -11.28 -7.77
C CYS A 11 20.78 -10.57 -7.03
N ALA A 12 21.73 -9.97 -7.76
CA ALA A 12 22.81 -9.20 -7.16
C ALA A 12 22.27 -7.98 -6.39
N GLY A 13 21.27 -7.28 -6.94
CA GLY A 13 20.61 -6.16 -6.27
C GLY A 13 19.99 -6.55 -4.92
N ILE A 14 19.29 -7.68 -4.86
CA ILE A 14 18.72 -8.19 -3.59
C ILE A 14 19.82 -8.43 -2.55
N VAL A 15 20.93 -9.05 -2.95
CA VAL A 15 22.09 -9.30 -2.06
C VAL A 15 22.67 -7.97 -1.56
N VAL A 16 22.84 -6.98 -2.44
CA VAL A 16 23.34 -5.65 -2.08
C VAL A 16 22.41 -4.95 -1.08
N PHE A 17 21.09 -5.01 -1.26
CA PHE A 17 20.15 -4.43 -0.29
C PHE A 17 20.28 -5.07 1.10
N PHE A 18 20.41 -6.40 1.17
CA PHE A 18 20.65 -7.08 2.44
C PHE A 18 22.01 -6.72 3.05
N LEU A 19 23.06 -6.55 2.23
CA LEU A 19 24.38 -6.13 2.71
C LEU A 19 24.36 -4.71 3.28
N VAL A 20 23.72 -3.76 2.60
CA VAL A 20 23.56 -2.38 3.09
C VAL A 20 22.77 -2.37 4.40
N ALA A 21 21.65 -3.10 4.46
CA ALA A 21 20.85 -3.23 5.68
C ALA A 21 21.65 -3.88 6.84
N TRP A 22 22.49 -4.87 6.54
CA TRP A 22 23.35 -5.51 7.54
C TRP A 22 24.47 -4.59 8.02
N LEU A 23 25.07 -3.79 7.13
CA LEU A 23 26.11 -2.82 7.47
C LEU A 23 25.57 -1.68 8.34
N ALA A 24 24.38 -1.17 8.03
CA ALA A 24 23.69 -0.13 8.79
C ALA A 24 23.09 -0.66 10.12
N GLY A 25 22.98 -1.97 10.30
CA GLY A 25 22.37 -2.59 11.47
C GLY A 25 23.21 -2.52 12.74
N GLU A 26 22.56 -2.23 13.87
CA GLU A 26 23.19 -2.04 15.19
C GLU A 26 23.77 -3.35 15.79
N SER A 27 23.10 -4.49 15.59
CA SER A 27 23.46 -5.77 16.21
C SER A 27 23.64 -6.90 15.18
N ARG A 28 24.72 -6.85 14.40
CA ARG A 28 25.04 -7.79 13.31
C ARG A 28 25.08 -9.27 13.73
N ARG A 29 25.36 -9.57 15.01
CA ARG A 29 25.47 -10.94 15.56
C ARG A 29 24.13 -11.54 16.01
N LYS A 30 23.08 -10.74 16.23
CA LYS A 30 21.77 -11.22 16.71
C LYS A 30 20.76 -11.47 15.57
N LEU A 31 21.26 -11.61 14.34
CA LEU A 31 20.43 -11.73 13.14
C LEU A 31 19.67 -13.07 13.14
N ARG A 32 18.34 -13.00 13.13
CA ARG A 32 17.48 -14.18 12.97
C ARG A 32 17.22 -14.41 11.49
N ILE A 33 17.89 -15.39 10.90
CA ILE A 33 17.80 -15.67 9.45
C ILE A 33 16.43 -16.22 9.06
N ARG A 34 15.78 -16.99 9.95
CA ARG A 34 14.49 -17.65 9.65
C ARG A 34 13.38 -16.65 9.25
N PRO A 35 13.06 -15.59 10.01
CA PRO A 35 12.08 -14.58 9.59
C PRO A 35 12.45 -13.82 8.32
N ILE A 36 13.74 -13.57 8.09
CA ILE A 36 14.22 -12.86 6.89
C ILE A 36 13.98 -13.72 5.64
N ALA A 37 14.38 -15.00 5.70
CA ALA A 37 14.18 -15.95 4.62
C ALA A 37 12.68 -16.19 4.36
N SER A 38 11.85 -16.29 5.41
CA SER A 38 10.41 -16.46 5.22
C SER A 38 9.73 -15.19 4.69
N ALA A 39 10.19 -13.99 5.06
CA ALA A 39 9.72 -12.73 4.47
C ALA A 39 10.00 -12.67 2.96
N LEU A 40 11.24 -12.95 2.58
CA LEU A 40 11.65 -12.97 1.18
C LEU A 40 10.86 -14.01 0.39
N LEU A 41 10.67 -15.21 0.94
CA LEU A 41 9.90 -16.27 0.30
C LEU A 41 8.44 -15.87 0.11
N VAL A 42 7.79 -15.29 1.14
CA VAL A 42 6.40 -14.79 1.02
C VAL A 42 6.30 -13.69 -0.04
N GLN A 43 7.25 -12.76 -0.10
CA GLN A 43 7.26 -11.67 -1.08
C GLN A 43 7.44 -12.20 -2.52
N VAL A 44 8.34 -13.16 -2.74
CA VAL A 44 8.53 -13.81 -4.04
C VAL A 44 7.28 -14.62 -4.43
N LEU A 45 6.70 -15.39 -3.51
CA LEU A 45 5.47 -16.13 -3.76
C LEU A 45 4.31 -15.20 -4.12
N LEU A 46 4.14 -14.09 -3.40
CA LEU A 46 3.13 -13.09 -3.70
C LEU A 46 3.34 -12.48 -5.09
N THR A 47 4.60 -12.20 -5.44
CA THR A 47 4.97 -11.66 -6.77
C THR A 47 4.64 -12.64 -7.89
N VAL A 48 4.99 -13.92 -7.73
CA VAL A 48 4.68 -14.95 -8.72
C VAL A 48 3.16 -15.17 -8.80
N LEU A 49 2.46 -15.20 -7.66
CA LEU A 49 1.02 -15.31 -7.61
C LEU A 49 0.35 -14.18 -8.40
N LEU A 50 0.71 -12.93 -8.12
CA LEU A 50 0.08 -11.77 -8.76
C LEU A 50 0.45 -11.61 -10.24
N LEU A 51 1.70 -11.91 -10.63
CA LEU A 51 2.16 -11.66 -12.00
C LEU A 51 2.01 -12.85 -12.96
N ARG A 52 2.11 -14.09 -12.46
CA ARG A 52 2.07 -15.29 -13.33
C ARG A 52 0.74 -16.03 -13.31
N VAL A 53 -0.03 -15.95 -12.22
CA VAL A 53 -1.30 -16.66 -12.13
C VAL A 53 -2.40 -15.80 -12.73
N GLY A 54 -2.95 -16.24 -13.87
CA GLY A 54 -3.95 -15.49 -14.63
C GLY A 54 -5.19 -15.10 -13.81
N VAL A 55 -5.67 -15.99 -12.95
CA VAL A 55 -6.82 -15.73 -12.06
C VAL A 55 -6.52 -14.61 -11.07
N ALA A 56 -5.34 -14.62 -10.44
CA ALA A 56 -4.95 -13.57 -9.50
C ALA A 56 -4.78 -12.21 -10.21
N ARG A 57 -4.19 -12.22 -11.42
CA ARG A 57 -4.11 -11.02 -12.26
C ARG A 57 -5.49 -10.47 -12.62
N GLN A 58 -6.43 -11.31 -13.01
CA GLN A 58 -7.81 -10.90 -13.31
C GLN A 58 -8.51 -10.31 -12.08
N ALA A 59 -8.36 -10.93 -10.91
CA ALA A 59 -8.91 -10.38 -9.67
C ALA A 59 -8.33 -8.98 -9.36
N PHE A 60 -7.03 -8.77 -9.62
CA PHE A 60 -6.40 -7.47 -9.42
C PHE A 60 -6.88 -6.41 -10.42
N LEU A 61 -7.08 -6.79 -11.69
CA LEU A 61 -7.66 -5.91 -12.70
C LEU A 61 -9.11 -5.54 -12.36
N TRP A 62 -9.88 -6.48 -11.82
CA TRP A 62 -11.24 -6.22 -11.36
C TRP A 62 -11.26 -5.23 -10.18
N LEU A 63 -10.35 -5.38 -9.20
CA LEU A 63 -10.17 -4.38 -8.14
C LEU A 63 -9.79 -3.01 -8.72
N GLY A 64 -8.91 -2.96 -9.72
CA GLY A 64 -8.57 -1.73 -10.45
C GLY A 64 -9.80 -1.06 -11.06
N SER A 65 -10.68 -1.83 -11.71
CA SER A 65 -11.93 -1.30 -12.28
C SER A 65 -12.86 -0.70 -11.22
N GLY A 66 -12.90 -1.28 -10.00
CA GLY A 66 -13.65 -0.72 -8.88
C GLY A 66 -13.10 0.63 -8.42
N ILE A 67 -11.76 0.79 -8.38
CA ILE A 67 -11.12 2.07 -8.09
C ILE A 67 -11.43 3.10 -9.19
N SER A 68 -11.38 2.70 -10.46
CA SER A 68 -11.74 3.57 -11.58
C SER A 68 -13.20 4.02 -11.52
N ALA A 69 -14.12 3.13 -11.13
CA ALA A 69 -15.53 3.47 -10.94
C ALA A 69 -15.73 4.49 -9.80
N LEU A 70 -15.04 4.30 -8.67
CA LEU A 70 -15.05 5.27 -7.57
C LEU A 70 -14.48 6.63 -8.00
N ARG A 71 -13.43 6.64 -8.84
CA ARG A 71 -12.86 7.86 -9.39
C ARG A 71 -13.87 8.60 -10.27
N GLN A 72 -14.53 7.89 -11.18
CA GLN A 72 -15.56 8.48 -12.05
C GLN A 72 -16.73 9.05 -11.24
N ALA A 73 -17.20 8.32 -10.22
CA ALA A 73 -18.24 8.81 -9.32
C ALA A 73 -17.80 10.07 -8.57
N THR A 74 -16.54 10.11 -8.11
CA THR A 74 -15.99 11.30 -7.44
C THR A 74 -15.88 12.48 -8.40
N LEU A 75 -15.41 12.27 -9.64
CA LEU A 75 -15.33 13.29 -10.67
C LEU A 75 -16.70 13.86 -11.04
N ALA A 76 -17.73 13.02 -11.10
CA ALA A 76 -19.10 13.48 -11.29
C ALA A 76 -19.55 14.40 -10.14
N GLY A 77 -19.22 14.03 -8.89
CA GLY A 77 -19.49 14.86 -7.72
C GLY A 77 -18.73 16.19 -7.71
N THR A 78 -17.43 16.18 -8.04
CA THR A 78 -16.63 17.41 -8.10
C THR A 78 -17.03 18.31 -9.25
N SER A 79 -17.43 17.74 -10.40
CA SER A 79 -17.95 18.50 -11.54
C SER A 79 -19.30 19.13 -11.22
N PHE A 80 -20.15 18.45 -10.46
CA PHE A 80 -21.42 19.02 -9.97
C PHE A 80 -21.19 20.20 -9.02
N VAL A 81 -20.26 20.09 -8.06
CA VAL A 81 -20.01 21.12 -7.04
C VAL A 81 -19.16 22.29 -7.58
N PHE A 82 -18.12 21.99 -8.35
CA PHE A 82 -17.09 22.96 -8.76
C PHE A 82 -17.09 23.27 -10.27
N GLY A 83 -18.04 22.72 -11.04
CA GLY A 83 -18.15 22.94 -12.48
C GLY A 83 -16.91 22.46 -13.24
N TYR A 84 -16.47 23.25 -14.22
CA TYR A 84 -15.33 22.89 -15.08
C TYR A 84 -14.03 22.67 -14.30
N VAL A 85 -13.82 23.39 -13.20
CA VAL A 85 -12.61 23.28 -12.38
C VAL A 85 -12.53 21.91 -11.67
N GLY A 86 -13.70 21.32 -11.40
CA GLY A 86 -13.86 19.99 -10.82
C GLY A 86 -13.80 18.82 -11.81
N GLY A 87 -13.50 19.08 -13.09
CA GLY A 87 -13.43 18.06 -14.14
C GLY A 87 -14.60 18.06 -15.12
N GLY A 88 -15.50 19.05 -15.03
CA GLY A 88 -16.57 19.25 -16.00
C GLY A 88 -16.10 19.92 -17.29
N ASP A 89 -16.98 20.04 -18.27
CA ASP A 89 -16.65 20.62 -19.56
C ASP A 89 -16.25 22.12 -19.43
N PRO A 90 -15.12 22.54 -20.01
CA PRO A 90 -14.68 23.92 -19.96
C PRO A 90 -15.59 24.81 -20.81
N PRO A 91 -15.99 26.01 -20.31
CA PRO A 91 -16.80 26.95 -21.09
C PRO A 91 -15.99 27.69 -22.16
N PHE A 92 -14.74 27.30 -22.41
CA PHE A 92 -13.80 27.91 -23.34
C PHE A 92 -13.03 26.83 -24.11
N VAL A 93 -12.54 27.18 -25.29
CA VAL A 93 -11.68 26.28 -26.08
C VAL A 93 -10.33 26.16 -25.38
N PRO A 94 -9.92 24.96 -24.93
CA PRO A 94 -8.63 24.77 -24.28
C PRO A 94 -7.50 25.14 -25.24
N LYS A 95 -6.51 25.89 -24.75
CA LYS A 95 -5.29 26.12 -25.51
C LYS A 95 -4.63 24.76 -25.79
N ALA A 96 -4.14 24.54 -27.02
CA ALA A 96 -3.45 23.30 -27.35
C ALA A 96 -2.29 23.04 -26.37
N GLY A 97 -2.35 21.93 -25.62
CA GLY A 97 -1.39 21.58 -24.57
C GLY A 97 -1.67 22.17 -23.17
N GLY A 98 -2.79 22.86 -22.95
CA GLY A 98 -3.20 23.35 -21.64
C GLY A 98 -3.73 22.23 -20.75
N ASN A 99 -3.19 22.08 -19.54
CA ASN A 99 -3.69 21.12 -18.57
C ASN A 99 -4.87 21.72 -17.80
N LEU A 100 -6.06 21.13 -17.95
CA LEU A 100 -7.27 21.49 -17.21
C LEU A 100 -7.40 20.77 -15.87
N PHE A 101 -6.44 19.90 -15.54
CA PHE A 101 -6.41 19.16 -14.29
C PHE A 101 -6.07 20.07 -13.12
N VAL A 102 -7.05 20.26 -12.23
CA VAL A 102 -6.85 20.99 -10.98
C VAL A 102 -6.69 20.00 -9.84
N PHE A 103 -5.45 19.75 -9.44
CA PHE A 103 -5.12 18.78 -8.38
C PHE A 103 -5.96 18.97 -7.11
N GLY A 104 -6.13 20.23 -6.66
CA GLY A 104 -6.88 20.54 -5.45
C GLY A 104 -8.36 20.15 -5.50
N LEU A 105 -8.98 20.17 -6.68
CA LEU A 105 -10.42 19.98 -6.86
C LEU A 105 -10.80 18.67 -7.55
N GLN A 106 -9.84 17.96 -8.12
CA GLN A 106 -10.05 16.66 -8.76
C GLN A 106 -9.36 15.52 -7.99
N ALA A 107 -8.16 15.73 -7.43
CA ALA A 107 -7.42 14.68 -6.71
C ALA A 107 -7.74 14.64 -5.22
N LEU A 108 -7.78 15.79 -4.54
CA LEU A 108 -8.03 15.83 -3.08
C LEU A 108 -9.42 15.30 -2.69
N PRO A 109 -10.51 15.59 -3.41
CA PRO A 109 -11.83 15.03 -3.07
C PRO A 109 -11.86 13.51 -3.13
N MET A 110 -11.09 12.89 -4.01
CA MET A 110 -10.94 11.43 -4.07
C MET A 110 -10.33 10.86 -2.79
N VAL A 111 -9.37 11.56 -2.18
CA VAL A 111 -8.80 11.16 -0.88
C VAL A 111 -9.89 11.19 0.20
N ILE A 112 -10.75 12.21 0.20
CA ILE A 112 -11.86 12.32 1.16
C ILE A 112 -12.82 11.13 1.00
N VAL A 113 -13.23 10.82 -0.24
CA VAL A 113 -14.14 9.70 -0.52
C VAL A 113 -13.53 8.37 -0.09
N VAL A 114 -12.26 8.10 -0.44
CA VAL A 114 -11.58 6.85 -0.06
C VAL A 114 -11.40 6.74 1.45
N SER A 115 -11.11 7.86 2.13
CA SER A 115 -10.96 7.89 3.59
C SER A 115 -12.30 7.63 4.30
N SER A 116 -13.38 8.25 3.83
CA SER A 116 -14.73 8.00 4.33
C SER A 116 -15.18 6.56 4.09
N LEU A 117 -14.90 5.99 2.91
CA LEU A 117 -15.22 4.59 2.61
C LEU A 117 -14.41 3.63 3.50
N SER A 118 -13.14 3.93 3.73
CA SER A 118 -12.28 3.15 4.63
C SER A 118 -12.83 3.17 6.05
N MET A 119 -13.28 4.33 6.54
CA MET A 119 -13.90 4.44 7.85
C MET A 119 -15.25 3.70 7.94
N LEU A 120 -16.03 3.69 6.86
CA LEU A 120 -17.26 2.90 6.77
C LEU A 120 -16.98 1.38 6.85
N PHE A 121 -16.01 0.88 6.09
CA PHE A 121 -15.57 -0.52 6.16
C PHE A 121 -14.97 -0.89 7.51
N PHE A 122 -14.38 0.08 8.20
CA PHE A 122 -13.92 -0.11 9.57
C PHE A 122 -15.10 -0.25 10.53
N HIS A 123 -16.10 0.62 10.42
CA HIS A 123 -17.31 0.59 11.26
C HIS A 123 -18.13 -0.69 11.06
N TRP A 124 -18.25 -1.19 9.82
CA TRP A 124 -18.90 -2.46 9.52
C TRP A 124 -18.11 -3.71 9.95
N GLY A 125 -16.87 -3.55 10.42
CA GLY A 125 -16.04 -4.67 10.86
C GLY A 125 -15.37 -5.48 9.75
N LEU A 126 -15.55 -5.10 8.48
CA LEU A 126 -14.93 -5.78 7.34
C LEU A 126 -13.40 -5.63 7.35
N LEU A 127 -12.90 -4.41 7.55
CA LEU A 127 -11.46 -4.14 7.64
C LEU A 127 -10.81 -4.86 8.84
N PRO A 128 -11.35 -4.77 10.07
CA PRO A 128 -10.85 -5.56 11.20
C PRO A 128 -10.80 -7.07 10.94
N ALA A 129 -11.79 -7.63 10.24
CA ALA A 129 -11.81 -9.04 9.88
C ALA A 129 -10.66 -9.42 8.93
N LEU A 130 -10.42 -8.60 7.89
CA LEU A 130 -9.30 -8.79 6.95
C LEU A 130 -7.94 -8.64 7.63
N VAL A 131 -7.80 -7.67 8.53
CA VAL A 131 -6.58 -7.47 9.32
C VAL A 131 -6.32 -8.68 10.21
N ARG A 132 -7.35 -9.23 10.87
CA ARG A 132 -7.21 -10.43 11.70
C ARG A 132 -6.77 -11.64 10.88
N LEU A 133 -7.38 -11.86 9.70
CA LEU A 133 -7.01 -12.95 8.80
C LEU A 133 -5.55 -12.83 8.36
N THR A 134 -5.14 -11.63 7.93
CA THR A 134 -3.78 -11.35 7.47
C THR A 134 -2.77 -11.49 8.62
N SER A 135 -3.11 -11.00 9.81
CA SER A 135 -2.28 -11.13 11.02
C SER A 135 -2.03 -12.59 11.41
N VAL A 136 -3.04 -13.46 11.30
CA VAL A 136 -2.86 -14.90 11.52
C VAL A 136 -1.93 -15.51 10.46
N GLY A 137 -2.02 -15.07 9.21
CA GLY A 137 -1.11 -15.45 8.13
C GLY A 137 0.34 -15.07 8.46
N LEU A 138 0.59 -13.80 8.78
CA LEU A 138 1.91 -13.28 9.15
C LEU A 138 2.47 -13.95 10.42
N ARG A 139 1.60 -14.27 11.39
CA ARG A 139 2.01 -15.00 12.59
C ARG A 139 2.50 -16.41 12.26
N ARG A 140 1.88 -17.10 11.30
CA ARG A 140 2.32 -18.44 10.88
C ARG A 140 3.59 -18.41 10.03
N SER A 141 3.72 -17.47 9.10
CA SER A 141 4.86 -17.41 8.17
C SER A 141 6.09 -16.72 8.75
N LEU A 142 5.91 -15.58 9.44
CA LEU A 142 6.99 -14.71 9.90
C LEU A 142 7.22 -14.78 11.41
N ARG A 143 6.37 -15.52 12.13
CA ARG A 143 6.36 -15.58 13.62
C ARG A 143 6.22 -14.20 14.26
N MET A 144 5.65 -13.24 13.54
CA MET A 144 5.29 -11.91 14.06
C MET A 144 3.94 -12.01 14.76
N GLY A 145 3.94 -11.90 16.09
CA GLY A 145 2.75 -11.98 16.92
C GLY A 145 2.40 -10.65 17.59
N GLY A 146 1.33 -10.68 18.40
CA GLY A 146 0.93 -9.56 19.25
C GLY A 146 0.61 -8.28 18.47
N ALA A 147 0.93 -7.14 19.07
CA ALA A 147 0.68 -5.82 18.49
C ALA A 147 1.45 -5.59 17.17
N LEU A 148 2.69 -6.07 17.06
CA LEU A 148 3.47 -5.92 15.82
C LEU A 148 2.80 -6.61 14.63
N GLY A 149 2.35 -7.85 14.80
CA GLY A 149 1.70 -8.61 13.72
C GLY A 149 0.37 -8.01 13.27
N VAL A 150 -0.42 -7.47 14.21
CA VAL A 150 -1.67 -6.76 13.89
C VAL A 150 -1.39 -5.46 13.14
N CYS A 151 -0.41 -4.68 13.60
CA CYS A 151 -0.02 -3.44 12.91
C CYS A 151 0.52 -3.72 11.50
N ALA A 152 1.38 -4.74 11.34
CA ALA A 152 1.89 -5.18 10.04
C ALA A 152 0.76 -5.58 9.08
N ALA A 153 -0.21 -6.35 9.56
CA ALA A 153 -1.39 -6.74 8.77
C ALA A 153 -2.28 -5.54 8.41
N ALA A 154 -2.43 -4.60 9.35
CA ALA A 154 -3.20 -3.38 9.14
C ALA A 154 -2.59 -2.48 8.07
N LYS A 155 -1.26 -2.37 8.01
CA LYS A 155 -0.55 -1.55 7.01
C LYS A 155 -0.82 -1.92 5.56
N ALA A 156 -1.29 -3.13 5.28
CA ALA A 156 -1.69 -3.52 3.92
C ALA A 156 -2.95 -2.79 3.43
N PHE A 157 -3.78 -2.28 4.35
CA PHE A 157 -5.07 -1.65 4.04
C PHE A 157 -5.19 -0.22 4.56
N LEU A 158 -4.57 0.06 5.71
CA LEU A 158 -4.70 1.31 6.45
C LEU A 158 -3.46 2.19 6.29
N GLY A 159 -3.67 3.50 6.39
CA GLY A 159 -2.62 4.48 6.23
C GLY A 159 -1.56 4.48 7.34
N GLN A 160 -0.52 5.30 7.13
CA GLN A 160 0.60 5.37 8.05
C GLN A 160 0.21 5.79 9.48
N THR A 161 -0.81 6.65 9.59
CA THR A 161 -1.38 7.16 10.85
C THR A 161 -2.45 6.26 11.44
N GLU A 162 -3.17 5.49 10.62
CA GLU A 162 -4.33 4.70 11.04
C GLU A 162 -3.94 3.32 11.58
N ALA A 163 -2.99 2.64 10.94
CA ALA A 163 -2.56 1.31 11.37
C ALA A 163 -2.00 1.29 12.82
N PRO A 164 -1.20 2.27 13.28
CA PRO A 164 -0.75 2.33 14.68
C PRO A 164 -1.88 2.60 15.68
N LEU A 165 -2.98 3.24 15.28
CA LEU A 165 -4.12 3.51 16.18
C LEU A 165 -4.77 2.21 16.67
N LEU A 166 -4.74 1.14 15.85
CA LEU A 166 -5.25 -0.17 16.25
C LEU A 166 -4.47 -0.81 17.39
N ILE A 167 -3.21 -0.41 17.58
CA ILE A 167 -2.33 -0.90 18.64
C ILE A 167 -1.98 0.18 19.65
N ARG A 168 -2.71 1.31 19.66
CA ARG A 168 -2.47 2.47 20.54
C ARG A 168 -2.17 2.10 22.00
N PRO A 169 -2.94 1.23 22.69
CA PRO A 169 -2.66 0.89 24.09
C PRO A 169 -1.38 0.06 24.29
N TYR A 170 -0.84 -0.55 23.23
CA TYR A 170 0.36 -1.39 23.25
C TYR A 170 1.61 -0.68 22.75
N LEU A 171 1.50 0.50 22.12
CA LEU A 171 2.65 1.25 21.57
C LEU A 171 3.72 1.52 22.63
N GLY A 172 3.31 1.93 23.85
CA GLY A 172 4.25 2.17 24.96
C GLY A 172 4.90 0.92 25.54
N LYS A 173 4.45 -0.28 25.15
CA LYS A 173 4.98 -1.57 25.60
C LYS A 173 5.84 -2.26 24.53
N LEU A 174 5.96 -1.68 23.34
CA LEU A 174 6.80 -2.23 22.28
C LEU A 174 8.28 -2.08 22.62
N SER A 175 9.06 -3.11 22.34
CA SER A 175 10.52 -3.02 22.34
C SER A 175 11.00 -2.04 21.27
N ARG A 176 12.23 -1.52 21.41
CA ARG A 176 12.87 -0.66 20.40
C ARG A 176 12.85 -1.27 19.00
N SER A 177 13.12 -2.57 18.88
CA SER A 177 13.09 -3.27 17.59
C SER A 177 11.68 -3.37 17.01
N GLU A 178 10.65 -3.55 17.84
CA GLU A 178 9.26 -3.61 17.38
C GLU A 178 8.80 -2.22 16.93
N LEU A 179 9.14 -1.16 17.68
CA LEU A 179 8.81 0.21 17.30
C LEU A 179 9.50 0.60 15.98
N PHE A 180 10.79 0.28 15.84
CA PHE A 180 11.53 0.49 14.59
C PHE A 180 10.90 -0.26 13.42
N SER A 181 10.42 -1.49 13.66
CA SER A 181 9.72 -2.28 12.64
C SER A 181 8.40 -1.62 12.25
N VAL A 182 7.61 -1.11 13.20
CA VAL A 182 6.37 -0.36 12.92
C VAL A 182 6.64 0.87 12.05
N MET A 183 7.70 1.63 12.36
CA MET A 183 8.09 2.80 11.58
C MET A 183 8.57 2.42 10.17
N THR A 184 9.45 1.41 10.06
CA THR A 184 9.97 0.94 8.78
C THR A 184 8.88 0.41 7.87
N MET A 185 7.92 -0.36 8.42
CA MET A 185 6.74 -0.81 7.67
C MET A 185 5.92 0.36 7.17
N GLY A 186 5.73 1.41 7.99
CA GLY A 186 5.05 2.63 7.58
C GLY A 186 5.68 3.32 6.37
N MET A 187 7.02 3.34 6.31
CA MET A 187 7.76 3.95 5.19
C MET A 187 7.86 3.03 3.96
N ALA A 188 7.77 1.72 4.16
CA ALA A 188 7.85 0.74 3.08
C ALA A 188 6.53 0.58 2.30
N THR A 189 5.40 1.00 2.87
CA THR A 189 4.06 0.84 2.29
C THR A 189 3.40 2.17 1.97
N THR A 190 2.53 2.19 0.95
CA THR A 190 1.66 3.34 0.65
C THR A 190 0.23 3.03 1.08
N SER A 191 -0.52 4.07 1.50
CA SER A 191 -1.95 3.93 1.81
C SER A 191 -2.79 3.80 0.53
N ALA A 192 -3.90 3.07 0.59
CA ALA A 192 -4.86 2.97 -0.50
C ALA A 192 -5.28 4.36 -1.02
N SER A 193 -5.50 5.34 -0.14
CA SER A 193 -5.90 6.70 -0.52
C SER A 193 -4.87 7.42 -1.39
N ILE A 194 -3.58 7.18 -1.16
CA ILE A 194 -2.49 7.81 -1.93
C ILE A 194 -2.26 7.08 -3.26
N MET A 195 -2.45 5.76 -3.28
CA MET A 195 -2.37 4.95 -4.52
C MET A 195 -3.34 5.47 -5.60
N VAL A 196 -4.54 5.89 -5.20
CA VAL A 196 -5.53 6.45 -6.13
C VAL A 196 -5.08 7.80 -6.71
N ILE A 197 -4.41 8.65 -5.92
CA ILE A 197 -3.83 9.89 -6.43
C ILE A 197 -2.76 9.58 -7.49
N TYR A 198 -1.86 8.62 -7.22
CA TYR A 198 -0.85 8.23 -8.19
C TYR A 198 -1.48 7.74 -9.49
N SER A 199 -2.53 6.90 -9.41
CA SER A 199 -3.28 6.47 -10.59
C SER A 199 -3.87 7.64 -11.38
N THR A 200 -4.29 8.71 -10.70
CA THR A 200 -4.90 9.89 -11.35
C THR A 200 -3.86 10.77 -12.06
N ILE A 201 -2.59 10.69 -11.66
CA ILE A 201 -1.49 11.49 -12.25
C ILE A 201 -0.75 10.73 -13.35
N LEU A 202 -0.62 9.41 -13.23
CA LEU A 202 0.16 8.56 -14.13
C LEU A 202 -0.60 8.06 -15.37
N GLU A 203 -1.93 8.22 -15.40
CA GLU A 203 -2.78 8.03 -16.59
C GLU A 203 -2.79 9.27 -17.48
#